data_AF-E3R0J8-F1
#
_entry.id   AF-E3R0J8-F1
#
_cell.length_a   1.000
_cell.length_b   1.000
_cell.length_c   1.000
_cell.angle_alpha   90.00
_cell.angle_beta   90.00
_cell.angle_gamma   90.00
#
_symmetry.space_group_name_H-M   'P 1'
#
loop_
_entity.id
_entity.type
_entity.pdbx_description
1 polymer ?
#
loop_
_entity_poly.entity_id
_entity_poly.type
_entity_poly.pdbx_seq_one_letter_code
_entity_poly.pdbx_strand_id
1 'polypeptide(L)'
;MQSAFFIYLLTYATFITYTIAKDCCYANNWAETNWLNIAWKESIGAAECTLKGHFPPSSKCIVENLKDANGNIQALTSLYFGNDPFPYKYRLGIDPSSCKHLPDEKVKTGWEGFGAYLFQDSWLTYQDMETCD
;
A
#
# COMPACT_ATOMS: atom_id res chain seq x y z
N MET A 1 27.81 -44.58 46.16
CA MET A 1 27.00 -43.37 45.94
C MET A 1 27.32 -42.85 44.54
N GLN A 2 26.47 -43.10 43.55
CA GLN A 2 26.61 -42.60 42.18
C GLN A 2 25.83 -41.28 42.07
N SER A 3 26.55 -40.18 41.82
CA SER A 3 25.96 -38.85 41.62
C SER A 3 25.66 -38.67 40.14
N ALA A 4 24.38 -38.66 39.77
CA ALA A 4 23.94 -38.38 38.41
C ALA A 4 23.89 -36.86 38.20
N PHE A 5 24.78 -36.34 37.36
CA PHE A 5 24.72 -34.97 36.86
C PHE A 5 23.64 -34.88 35.77
N PHE A 6 22.52 -34.23 36.08
CA PHE A 6 21.50 -33.89 35.09
C PHE A 6 21.87 -32.57 34.40
N ILE A 7 22.29 -32.65 33.14
CA ILE A 7 22.51 -31.49 32.28
C ILE A 7 21.15 -31.08 31.69
N TYR A 8 20.59 -29.97 32.18
CA TYR A 8 19.41 -29.35 31.59
C TYR A 8 19.83 -28.54 30.35
N LEU A 9 19.61 -29.12 29.16
CA LEU A 9 19.70 -28.42 27.89
C LEU A 9 18.47 -27.51 27.72
N LEU A 10 18.68 -26.21 27.88
CA LEU A 10 17.72 -25.16 27.50
C LEU A 10 17.69 -25.05 25.97
N THR A 11 16.74 -25.71 25.33
CA THR A 11 16.41 -25.51 23.93
C THR A 11 15.68 -24.17 23.75
N TYR A 12 16.42 -23.13 23.35
CA TYR A 12 15.83 -21.89 22.88
C TYR A 12 15.10 -22.14 21.55
N ALA A 13 13.78 -22.27 21.61
CA ALA A 13 12.94 -22.27 20.42
C ALA A 13 12.79 -20.83 19.92
N THR A 14 13.56 -20.45 18.91
CA THR A 14 13.31 -19.23 18.14
C THR A 14 12.05 -19.45 17.30
N PHE A 15 10.92 -18.93 17.76
CA PHE A 15 9.72 -18.83 16.95
C PHE A 15 9.95 -17.77 15.86
N ILE A 16 10.28 -18.21 14.65
CA ILE A 16 10.27 -17.34 13.48
C ILE A 16 8.80 -17.14 13.11
N THR A 17 8.23 -16.01 13.52
CA THR A 17 6.93 -15.57 13.03
C THR A 17 7.09 -15.13 11.58
N TYR A 18 6.80 -16.03 10.64
CA TYR A 18 6.65 -15.66 9.23
C TYR A 18 5.40 -14.79 9.11
N THR A 19 5.57 -13.47 9.03
CA THR A 19 4.53 -12.61 8.46
C THR A 19 4.47 -12.97 6.99
N ILE A 20 3.39 -13.64 6.57
CA ILE A 20 3.15 -13.91 5.14
C ILE A 20 2.96 -12.55 4.50
N ALA A 21 3.97 -12.08 3.79
CA ALA A 21 3.87 -10.86 3.04
C ALA A 21 2.96 -11.12 1.82
N LYS A 22 1.97 -10.25 1.64
CA LYS A 22 0.87 -10.45 0.68
C LYS A 22 0.87 -9.34 -0.35
N ASP A 23 0.47 -9.71 -1.57
CA ASP A 23 0.02 -8.73 -2.54
C ASP A 23 -1.28 -8.09 -2.03
N CYS A 24 -1.39 -6.77 -2.16
CA CYS A 24 -2.54 -6.01 -1.65
C CYS A 24 -3.11 -5.11 -2.74
N CYS A 25 -4.43 -5.09 -2.88
CA CYS A 25 -5.12 -4.19 -3.78
C CYS A 25 -5.87 -3.12 -2.99
N TYR A 26 -5.69 -1.87 -3.41
CA TYR A 26 -6.42 -0.72 -2.89
C TYR A 26 -7.10 -0.03 -4.06
N ALA A 27 -8.39 0.28 -3.95
CA ALA A 27 -9.12 0.91 -5.03
C ALA A 27 -10.03 2.03 -4.53
N ASN A 28 -10.20 3.05 -5.36
CA ASN A 28 -11.26 4.03 -5.22
C ASN A 28 -12.07 4.06 -6.52
N ASN A 29 -13.41 4.08 -6.39
CA ASN A 29 -14.33 4.29 -7.50
C ASN A 29 -14.92 5.71 -7.43
N TRP A 30 -14.80 6.44 -8.54
CA TRP A 30 -15.48 7.69 -8.80
C TRP A 30 -16.58 7.53 -9.85
N ALA A 31 -17.74 8.13 -9.57
CA ALA A 31 -18.87 8.19 -10.50
C ALA A 31 -19.24 6.82 -11.12
N GLU A 32 -19.16 5.77 -10.29
CA GLU A 32 -19.51 4.37 -10.55
C GLU A 32 -18.69 3.66 -11.64
N THR A 33 -17.90 4.39 -12.43
CA THR A 33 -17.25 3.86 -13.65
C THR A 33 -15.75 4.10 -13.71
N ASN A 34 -15.22 5.02 -12.92
CA ASN A 34 -13.81 5.41 -12.96
C ASN A 34 -13.09 4.90 -11.74
N TRP A 35 -12.12 4.02 -11.93
CA TRP A 35 -11.36 3.39 -10.87
C TRP A 35 -9.91 3.87 -10.88
N LEU A 36 -9.43 4.23 -9.70
CA LEU A 36 -8.01 4.28 -9.38
C LEU A 36 -7.68 3.06 -8.53
N ASN A 37 -6.79 2.23 -9.05
CA ASN A 37 -6.27 1.06 -8.35
C ASN A 37 -4.79 1.29 -8.00
N ILE A 38 -4.39 0.87 -6.81
CA ILE A 38 -2.98 0.76 -6.38
C ILE A 38 -2.77 -0.68 -5.89
N ALA A 39 -1.88 -1.41 -6.57
CA ALA A 39 -1.54 -2.78 -6.25
C ALA A 39 -0.13 -2.83 -5.64
N TRP A 40 -0.02 -3.22 -4.38
CA TRP A 40 1.26 -3.64 -3.80
C TRP A 40 1.56 -5.07 -4.27
N LYS A 41 2.73 -5.26 -4.88
CA LYS A 41 3.23 -6.56 -5.31
C LYS A 41 4.45 -6.89 -4.46
N GLU A 42 4.31 -7.87 -3.58
CA GLU A 42 5.36 -8.26 -2.64
C GLU A 42 6.58 -8.82 -3.38
N SER A 43 6.37 -9.54 -4.47
CA SER A 43 7.42 -10.14 -5.30
C SER A 43 8.46 -9.13 -5.80
N ILE A 44 8.05 -7.88 -6.03
CA ILE A 44 8.93 -6.78 -6.46
C ILE A 44 9.13 -5.73 -5.37
N GLY A 45 8.44 -5.85 -4.23
CA GLY A 45 8.51 -4.91 -3.12
C GLY A 45 8.11 -3.49 -3.51
N ALA A 46 7.12 -3.36 -4.41
CA ALA A 46 6.70 -2.07 -4.97
C ALA A 46 5.19 -2.06 -5.24
N ALA A 47 4.62 -0.86 -5.19
CA ALA A 47 3.27 -0.56 -5.63
C ALA A 47 3.27 -0.04 -7.08
N GLU A 48 2.23 -0.46 -7.80
CA GLU A 48 1.88 -0.02 -9.14
C GLU A 48 0.47 0.57 -9.11
N CYS A 49 0.11 1.39 -10.10
CA CYS A 49 -1.23 1.95 -10.18
C CYS A 49 -1.83 1.78 -11.57
N THR A 50 -3.15 1.70 -11.61
CA THR A 50 -3.93 1.57 -12.85
C THR A 50 -5.15 2.48 -12.79
N LEU A 51 -5.46 3.12 -13.92
CA LEU A 51 -6.71 3.85 -14.14
C LEU A 51 -7.60 3.00 -15.05
N LYS A 52 -8.83 2.69 -14.62
CA LYS A 52 -9.83 1.97 -15.43
C LYS A 52 -11.12 2.79 -15.53
N GLY A 53 -11.71 2.91 -16.72
CA GLY A 53 -12.95 3.68 -16.93
C GLY A 53 -12.84 4.72 -18.05
N HIS A 54 -13.66 5.77 -17.95
CA HIS A 54 -13.77 6.84 -18.93
C HIS A 54 -12.94 8.06 -18.51
N PHE A 55 -11.62 7.94 -18.59
CA PHE A 55 -10.71 9.06 -18.38
C PHE A 55 -10.39 9.79 -19.69
N PRO A 56 -10.05 11.10 -19.63
CA PRO A 56 -9.53 11.81 -20.80
C PRO A 56 -8.32 11.07 -21.41
N PRO A 57 -8.14 11.08 -22.74
CA PRO A 57 -6.96 10.51 -23.39
C PRO A 57 -5.66 11.06 -22.80
N SER A 58 -4.63 10.22 -22.69
CA SER A 58 -3.35 10.54 -22.02
C SER A 58 -3.38 10.61 -20.50
N SER A 59 -4.54 10.39 -19.86
CA SER A 59 -4.56 10.25 -18.39
C SER A 59 -3.69 9.08 -17.95
N LYS A 60 -2.97 9.28 -16.86
CA LYS A 60 -2.05 8.28 -16.32
C LYS A 60 -1.92 8.45 -14.82
N CYS A 61 -1.49 7.39 -14.15
CA CYS A 61 -1.02 7.48 -12.80
C CYS A 61 0.44 6.99 -12.74
N ILE A 62 1.21 7.50 -11.79
CA ILE A 62 2.61 7.13 -11.56
C ILE A 62 2.78 6.96 -10.06
N VAL A 63 3.44 5.87 -9.64
CA VAL A 63 3.72 5.60 -8.23
C VAL A 63 5.19 5.87 -7.92
N GLU A 64 5.44 6.69 -6.90
CA GLU A 64 6.73 6.77 -6.24
C GLU A 64 6.70 5.90 -4.97
N ASN A 65 7.53 4.87 -4.96
CA ASN A 65 7.65 3.92 -3.86
C ASN A 65 8.64 4.45 -2.81
N LEU A 66 8.16 4.65 -1.58
CA LEU A 66 8.92 5.28 -0.51
C LEU A 66 8.97 4.37 0.73
N LYS A 67 10.07 4.43 1.47
CA LYS A 67 10.18 3.91 2.83
C LYS A 67 10.74 5.01 3.72
N ASP A 68 10.11 5.25 4.86
CA ASP A 68 10.67 6.18 5.84
C ASP A 68 11.78 5.54 6.68
N ALA A 69 12.36 6.31 7.61
CA ALA A 69 13.42 5.84 8.49
C ALA A 69 13.00 4.69 9.42
N ASN A 70 11.70 4.50 9.65
CA ASN A 70 11.13 3.43 10.46
C ASN A 70 10.77 2.19 9.62
N GLY A 71 11.02 2.23 8.30
CA GLY A 71 10.66 1.16 7.37
C GLY A 71 9.18 1.14 6.98
N ASN A 72 8.40 2.18 7.30
CA ASN A 72 7.00 2.27 6.89
C ASN A 72 6.92 2.44 5.37
N ILE A 73 6.21 1.53 4.72
CA ILE A 73 6.04 1.50 3.27
C ILE A 73 4.98 2.52 2.86
N GLN A 74 5.29 3.31 1.83
CA GLN A 74 4.38 4.30 1.28
C GLN A 74 4.39 4.24 -0.25
N ALA A 75 3.24 4.48 -0.84
CA ALA A 75 3.08 4.73 -2.27
C ALA A 75 2.55 6.15 -2.45
N LEU A 76 3.36 7.03 -3.05
CA LEU A 76 2.91 8.37 -3.44
C LEU A 76 2.49 8.32 -4.91
N THR A 77 1.19 8.28 -5.13
CA THR A 77 0.59 8.16 -6.47
C THR A 77 0.25 9.53 -7.01
N SER A 78 0.82 9.87 -8.16
CA SER A 78 0.53 11.08 -8.92
C SER A 78 -0.41 10.76 -10.08
N LEU A 79 -1.59 11.36 -10.08
CA LEU A 79 -2.61 11.22 -11.13
C LEU A 79 -2.60 12.45 -12.05
N TYR A 80 -2.46 12.20 -13.33
CA TYR A 80 -2.55 13.19 -14.39
C TYR A 80 -3.82 12.92 -15.19
N PHE A 81 -4.68 13.93 -15.34
CA PHE A 81 -5.88 13.84 -16.18
C PHE A 81 -5.63 14.54 -17.51
N GLY A 82 -5.73 13.77 -18.60
CA GLY A 82 -5.48 14.27 -19.93
C GLY A 82 -4.03 14.70 -20.13
N ASN A 83 -3.86 15.91 -20.66
CA ASN A 83 -2.55 16.53 -20.88
C ASN A 83 -2.21 17.58 -19.80
N ASP A 84 -2.95 17.62 -18.68
CA ASP A 84 -2.65 18.52 -17.57
C ASP A 84 -1.28 18.16 -16.97
N PRO A 85 -0.30 19.10 -16.92
CA PRO A 85 1.00 18.82 -16.34
C PRO A 85 0.98 18.73 -14.81
N PHE A 86 -0.10 19.15 -14.15
CA PHE A 86 -0.18 19.18 -12.69
C PHE A 86 -0.87 17.91 -12.15
N PRO A 87 -0.17 17.08 -11.37
CA PRO A 87 -0.76 15.88 -10.81
C PRO A 87 -1.57 16.14 -9.54
N TYR A 88 -2.62 15.36 -9.36
CA TYR A 88 -3.27 15.15 -8.07
C TYR A 88 -2.57 14.02 -7.34
N LYS A 89 -2.22 14.22 -6.06
CA LYS A 89 -1.40 13.27 -5.32
C LYS A 89 -2.18 12.57 -4.23
N TYR A 90 -2.02 11.26 -4.15
CA TYR A 90 -2.53 10.43 -3.06
C TYR A 90 -1.36 9.69 -2.41
N ARG A 91 -1.23 9.82 -1.09
CA ARG A 91 -0.29 9.06 -0.29
C ARG A 91 -1.01 7.88 0.34
N LEU A 92 -0.48 6.69 0.13
CA LEU A 92 -0.97 5.45 0.73
C LEU A 92 0.10 4.86 1.64
N GLY A 93 -0.20 4.70 2.93
CA GLY A 93 0.62 3.90 3.85
C GLY A 93 0.21 2.43 3.77
N ILE A 94 1.14 1.53 3.47
CA ILE A 94 0.83 0.12 3.18
C ILE A 94 1.36 -0.78 4.31
N ASP A 95 0.47 -1.57 4.90
CA ASP A 95 0.86 -2.70 5.75
C ASP A 95 0.71 -4.01 4.94
N PRO A 96 1.79 -4.57 4.36
CA PRO A 96 1.72 -5.76 3.52
C PRO A 96 1.36 -7.04 4.30
N SER A 97 1.41 -7.01 5.63
CA SER A 97 1.03 -8.17 6.45
C SER A 97 -0.49 -8.30 6.60
N SER A 98 -1.20 -7.18 6.56
CA SER A 98 -2.65 -7.10 6.80
C SER A 98 -3.45 -6.58 5.61
N CYS A 99 -2.78 -6.00 4.61
CA CYS A 99 -3.37 -5.24 3.51
C CYS A 99 -4.30 -4.10 3.95
N LYS A 100 -4.08 -3.60 5.18
CA LYS A 100 -4.72 -2.40 5.69
C LYS A 100 -3.80 -1.21 5.48
N HIS A 101 -4.38 -0.02 5.57
CA HIS A 101 -3.56 1.17 5.68
C HIS A 101 -2.74 1.13 6.96
N LEU A 102 -1.53 1.67 6.89
CA LEU A 102 -0.82 2.03 8.11
C LEU A 102 -1.62 3.09 8.88
N PRO A 103 -1.60 3.04 10.23
CA PRO A 103 -2.19 4.10 11.05
C PRO A 103 -1.61 5.48 10.71
N ASP A 104 -2.43 6.52 10.85
CA ASP A 104 -2.06 7.90 10.51
C ASP A 104 -0.87 8.43 11.33
N GLU A 105 -0.64 7.88 12.53
CA GLU A 105 0.53 8.23 13.36
C GLU A 105 1.86 7.75 12.73
N LYS A 106 1.79 6.78 11.80
CA LYS A 106 2.94 6.29 11.04
C LYS A 106 3.00 6.96 9.67
N VAL A 107 1.91 6.89 8.92
CA VAL A 107 1.80 7.44 7.57
C VAL A 107 0.39 7.98 7.39
N LYS A 108 0.26 9.31 7.29
CA LYS A 108 -1.01 9.95 6.99
C LYS A 108 -1.45 9.61 5.56
N THR A 109 -2.44 8.73 5.46
CA THR A 109 -2.97 8.28 4.17
C THR A 109 -4.03 9.25 3.66
N GLY A 110 -3.99 9.61 2.38
CA GLY A 110 -4.99 10.47 1.77
C GLY A 110 -4.46 11.36 0.64
N TRP A 111 -5.35 12.20 0.12
CA TRP A 111 -5.04 13.20 -0.89
C TRP A 111 -4.20 14.35 -0.30
N GLU A 112 -3.16 14.76 -1.01
CA GLU A 112 -2.25 15.82 -0.56
C GLU A 112 -1.94 16.83 -1.67
N GLY A 113 -1.61 18.06 -1.26
CA GLY A 113 -1.21 19.13 -2.15
C GLY A 113 -2.36 19.82 -2.89
N PHE A 114 -2.05 20.34 -4.08
CA PHE A 114 -2.99 21.07 -4.92
C PHE A 114 -4.17 20.17 -5.33
N GLY A 115 -5.39 20.69 -5.24
CA GLY A 115 -6.59 19.97 -5.68
C GLY A 115 -7.06 18.84 -4.76
N ALA A 116 -6.37 18.56 -3.65
CA ALA A 116 -6.80 17.54 -2.68
C ALA A 116 -8.22 17.77 -2.15
N TYR A 117 -8.66 19.04 -2.09
CA TYR A 117 -10.03 19.40 -1.69
C TYR A 117 -11.12 18.84 -2.62
N LEU A 118 -10.80 18.53 -3.88
CA LEU A 118 -11.73 17.92 -4.83
C LEU A 118 -12.03 16.45 -4.50
N PHE A 119 -11.24 15.85 -3.60
CA PHE A 119 -11.30 14.43 -3.24
C PHE A 119 -11.50 14.21 -1.73
N GLN A 120 -12.01 15.22 -1.00
CA GLN A 120 -12.10 15.20 0.47
C GLN A 120 -12.85 14.01 1.08
N ASP A 121 -13.73 13.37 0.29
CA ASP A 121 -14.50 12.19 0.73
C ASP A 121 -14.10 10.91 -0.02
N SER A 122 -12.97 10.93 -0.73
CA SER A 122 -12.47 9.83 -1.55
C SER A 122 -11.21 9.23 -0.93
N TRP A 123 -11.26 7.94 -0.68
CA TRP A 123 -10.19 7.15 -0.08
C TRP A 123 -10.04 5.86 -0.86
N LEU A 124 -8.82 5.39 -1.08
CA LEU A 124 -8.65 4.03 -1.56
C LEU A 124 -8.97 3.08 -0.41
N THR A 125 -9.72 2.01 -0.66
CA THR A 125 -9.98 0.97 0.33
C THR A 125 -9.44 -0.35 -0.17
N TYR A 126 -9.13 -1.26 0.76
CA TYR A 126 -8.75 -2.62 0.39
C TYR A 126 -9.83 -3.26 -0.50
N GLN A 127 -9.38 -3.99 -1.53
CA GLN A 127 -10.19 -4.82 -2.41
C GLN A 127 -9.50 -6.17 -2.63
N ASP A 128 -10.24 -7.13 -3.17
CA ASP A 128 -9.63 -8.36 -3.69
C ASP A 128 -8.69 -8.04 -4.86
N MET A 129 -7.60 -8.81 -4.98
CA MET A 129 -6.55 -8.59 -5.99
C MET A 129 -7.09 -8.56 -7.42
N GLU A 130 -8.14 -9.33 -7.71
CA GLU A 130 -8.83 -9.35 -9.01
C GLU A 130 -9.35 -7.96 -9.44
N THR A 131 -9.58 -7.05 -8.50
CA THR A 131 -9.99 -5.67 -8.82
C THR A 131 -8.84 -4.87 -9.43
N CYS A 132 -7.62 -5.14 -8.97
CA CYS A 132 -6.41 -4.46 -9.43
C CYS A 132 -5.85 -5.02 -10.74
N ASP A 133 -6.10 -6.30 -11.03
CA ASP A 133 -5.60 -7.00 -12.23
C ASP A 133 -6.35 -6.62 -13.52
#